data_AF-A0A2M7VIY3-F1
#
_entry.id   AF-A0A2M7VIY3-F1
#
_cell.length_a   1.000
_cell.length_b   1.000
_cell.length_c   1.000
_cell.angle_alpha   90.00
_cell.angle_beta   90.00
_cell.angle_gamma   90.00
#
_symmetry.space_group_name_H-M   'P 1'
#
loop_
_entity.id
_entity.type
_entity.pdbx_description
1 polymer ?
#
loop_
_entity_poly.entity_id
_entity_poly.type
_entity_poly.pdbx_seq_one_letter_code
_entity_poly.pdbx_strand_id
1 'polypeptide(L)' 'METNKLHQGDCFELVKDIQDEAIDLIVCDGPYGVTNQDWDRIHDIQNFNLNLIKFFPVY' A
#
# COMPACT_ATOMS: atom_id res chain seq x y z
N MET A 1 0.59 15.21 -0.49
CA MET A 1 -0.86 14.92 -0.43
C MET A 1 -1.56 15.79 0.63
N GLU A 2 -2.88 15.93 0.60
CA GLU A 2 -3.67 16.66 1.63
C GLU A 2 -4.14 15.71 2.74
N THR A 3 -3.91 16.07 4.01
CA THR A 3 -4.29 15.27 5.19
C THR A 3 -5.81 15.19 5.36
N ASN A 4 -6.31 14.07 5.90
CA ASN A 4 -7.75 13.81 6.14
C ASN A 4 -8.64 13.86 4.88
N LYS A 5 -8.04 13.58 3.72
CA LYS A 5 -8.75 13.51 2.44
C LYS A 5 -8.55 12.15 1.78
N LEU A 6 -9.60 11.68 1.10
CA LEU A 6 -9.51 10.49 0.26
C LEU A 6 -8.89 10.86 -1.09
N HIS A 7 -7.88 10.10 -1.48
CA HIS A 7 -7.18 10.24 -2.76
C HIS A 7 -7.44 8.99 -3.60
N GLN A 8 -7.96 9.17 -4.82
CA GLN A 8 -8.22 8.07 -5.75
C GLN A 8 -7.01 7.90 -6.69
N GLY A 9 -6.43 6.70 -6.71
CA GLY A 9 -5.30 6.38 -7.57
C GLY A 9 -4.66 5.05 -7.18
N ASP A 10 -3.57 4.73 -7.86
CA ASP A 10 -2.70 3.62 -7.46
C ASP A 10 -1.97 3.99 -6.16
N CYS A 11 -2.04 3.12 -5.15
CA CYS A 11 -1.46 3.39 -3.83
C CYS A 11 0.06 3.60 -3.89
N PHE A 12 0.77 2.83 -4.71
CA PHE A 12 2.23 2.93 -4.84
C PHE A 12 2.66 4.22 -5.53
N GLU A 13 1.83 4.78 -6.40
CA GLU A 13 2.07 6.10 -7.00
C GLU A 13 1.72 7.22 -6.03
N LEU A 14 0.56 7.15 -5.36
CA LEU A 14 0.11 8.18 -4.42
C LEU A 14 1.08 8.37 -3.26
N VAL A 15 1.61 7.28 -2.71
CA VAL A 15 2.53 7.33 -1.55
C VAL A 15 3.80 8.12 -1.85
N LYS A 16 4.25 8.19 -3.11
CA LYS A 16 5.43 8.97 -3.51
C LYS A 16 5.24 10.48 -3.29
N ASP A 17 4.00 10.94 -3.18
CA ASP A 17 3.65 12.35 -2.91
C ASP A 17 3.48 12.64 -1.40
N ILE A 18 3.74 11.65 -0.54
CA ILE A 18 3.83 11.81 0.91
C ILE A 18 5.27 12.17 1.26
N GLN A 19 5.45 13.09 2.20
CA GLN A 19 6.77 13.47 2.68
C GLN A 19 7.45 12.27 3.37
N ASP A 20 8.75 12.10 3.14
CA ASP A 20 9.56 11.09 3.83
C ASP A 20 9.44 11.21 5.36
N GLU A 21 9.44 10.06 6.04
CA GLU A 21 9.35 9.95 7.51
C GLU A 21 8.12 10.60 8.16
N ALA A 22 7.06 10.89 7.39
CA ALA A 22 5.85 11.55 7.89
C ALA A 22 4.72 10.59 8.34
N ILE A 23 4.97 9.28 8.37
CA ILE A 23 3.97 8.25 8.70
C ILE A 23 4.40 7.45 9.92
N ASP A 24 3.61 7.46 10.99
CA ASP A 24 3.85 6.66 12.20
C ASP A 24 3.26 5.25 12.13
N LEU A 25 2.14 5.08 11.40
CA LEU A 25 1.39 3.83 11.31
C LEU A 25 0.75 3.68 9.94
N ILE A 26 0.85 2.49 9.37
CA ILE A 26 0.14 2.09 8.16
C ILE A 26 -0.84 0.98 8.53
N VAL A 27 -2.10 1.15 8.15
CA VAL A 27 -3.14 0.12 8.24
C VAL A 27 -3.59 -0.19 6.82
N CYS A 28 -3.40 -1.43 6.40
CA CYS A 28 -3.70 -1.87 5.04
C CYS A 28 -4.53 -3.15 5.07
N ASP A 29 -5.69 -3.08 4.41
CA ASP A 29 -6.50 -4.23 4.01
C ASP A 29 -6.22 -4.49 2.53
N GLY A 30 -5.18 -5.28 2.26
CA GLY A 30 -4.65 -5.49 0.92
C GLY A 30 -5.37 -6.61 0.14
N PRO A 31 -4.89 -6.95 -1.07
CA PRO A 31 -5.33 -8.15 -1.77
C PRO A 31 -4.99 -9.44 -0.99
N TYR A 32 -5.88 -10.41 -1.11
CA TYR A 32 -5.80 -11.74 -0.47
C TYR A 32 -5.78 -12.89 -1.49
N GLY A 33 -6.03 -12.64 -2.78
CA GLY A 33 -6.08 -13.69 -3.79
C GLY A 33 -7.35 -14.54 -3.73
N VAL A 34 -8.46 -13.99 -3.24
CA VAL A 34 -9.71 -14.73 -2.97
C VAL A 34 -10.88 -14.27 -3.84
N THR A 35 -10.70 -13.24 -4.66
CA THR A 35 -11.72 -12.68 -5.56
C THR A 35 -11.29 -12.74 -7.02
N ASN A 36 -12.23 -12.49 -7.94
CA ASN A 36 -11.96 -12.44 -9.38
C ASN A 36 -11.54 -11.04 -9.88
N GLN A 37 -11.31 -10.09 -8.97
CA GLN A 37 -10.96 -8.72 -9.35
C GLN A 37 -9.48 -8.62 -9.73
N ASP A 38 -9.17 -7.77 -10.71
CA ASP A 38 -7.81 -7.67 -11.26
C ASP A 38 -6.77 -7.20 -10.22
N TRP A 39 -7.17 -6.32 -9.28
CA TRP A 39 -6.32 -5.86 -8.19
C TRP A 39 -6.02 -6.95 -7.14
N ASP A 40 -6.85 -8.00 -7.09
CA ASP A 40 -6.71 -9.10 -6.14
C ASP A 40 -5.96 -10.31 -6.73
N ARG A 41 -5.49 -10.19 -7.98
CA ARG A 41 -4.71 -11.24 -8.65
C ARG A 41 -3.26 -11.27 -8.18
N ILE A 42 -3.06 -11.45 -6.88
CA ILE A 42 -1.74 -11.68 -6.29
C ILE A 42 -1.41 -13.18 -6.31
N HIS A 43 -0.16 -13.51 -6.66
CA HIS A 43 0.29 -14.91 -6.67
C HIS A 43 0.60 -15.45 -5.28
N ASP A 44 1.07 -14.59 -4.37
CA ASP A 44 1.42 -14.95 -3.01
C ASP A 44 1.29 -13.74 -2.08
N ILE A 45 0.42 -13.88 -1.08
CA ILE A 45 0.16 -12.87 -0.06
C ILE A 45 1.40 -12.55 0.78
N GLN A 46 2.27 -13.54 1.02
CA GLN A 46 3.48 -13.32 1.82
C GLN A 46 4.47 -12.43 1.07
N ASN A 47 4.70 -12.71 -0.21
CA ASN A 47 5.51 -11.85 -1.07
C ASN A 47 4.89 -10.46 -1.22
N PHE A 48 3.57 -10.34 -1.35
CA PHE A 48 2.90 -9.03 -1.42
C PHE A 48 3.15 -8.21 -0.14
N ASN A 49 2.92 -8.79 1.02
CA ASN A 49 3.14 -8.13 2.32
C ASN A 49 4.62 -7.80 2.55
N LEU A 50 5.54 -8.68 2.17
CA LEU A 50 6.97 -8.41 2.26
C LEU A 50 7.39 -7.23 1.38
N ASN A 51 6.81 -7.11 0.19
CA ASN A 51 7.07 -5.98 -0.70
C ASN A 51 6.52 -4.67 -0.12
N LEU A 52 5.35 -4.69 0.52
CA LEU A 52 4.82 -3.53 1.23
C LEU A 52 5.78 -3.06 2.33
N ILE A 53 6.27 -3.98 3.18
CA ILE A 53 7.22 -3.63 4.25
C ILE A 53 8.52 -3.03 3.68
N LYS A 54 9.03 -3.56 2.57
CA LYS A 54 10.22 -3.01 1.90
C LYS A 54 9.98 -1.64 1.28
N PHE A 55 8.76 -1.36 0.85
CA PHE A 55 8.37 -0.10 0.25
C PHE A 55 8.21 1.01 1.30
N PHE A 56 7.80 0.64 2.52
CA PHE A 56 7.73 1.52 3.68
C PHE A 56 8.81 1.15 4.71
N PRO A 57 10.10 1.37 4.41
CA PRO A 57 11.14 1.06 5.36
C PRO A 57 10.96 1.91 6.62
N VAL A 58 10.80 1.25 7.75
CA VAL A 58 10.95 1.87 9.07
C VAL A 58 12.46 2.01 9.28
N TYR A 59 12.97 3.24 9.24
CA TYR A 59 14.37 3.54 9.58
C TYR A 59 14.60 3.47 11.10
#